data_AF-A0AAC8QIK0-F1
#
_entry.id   AF-A0AAC8QIK0-F1
#
_cell.length_a   1.000
_cell.length_b   1.000
_cell.length_c   1.000
_cell.angle_alpha   90.00
_cell.angle_beta   90.00
_cell.angle_gamma   90.00
#
_symmetry.space_group_name_H-M   'P 1'
#
loop_
_entity.id
_entity.type
_entity.pdbx_description
1 polymer ?
#
loop_
_entity_poly.entity_id
_entity_poly.type
_entity_poly.pdbx_seq_one_letter_code
_entity_poly.pdbx_strand_id
1 'polypeptide(L)'
;MSNEATLTLRQARERYFDENGFGQGGNYDERWVRVDVGPVPFWFPNSAERVRALRFHDLHHVLTGYRTDFPGECEISAWEVAGGCTDHWVAWLLNLSGMGLGLLFMPRRIARAFQRGLHTRNLYRAEYGDALLGRTVEEMRSALGMDTPVRAPTRKDRLTFAGWSAAALLLSAVSAVASLAPVALAAWALVHWLR
;
A
#
# COMPACT_ATOMS: atom_id res chain seq x y z
N MET A 1 -10.35 -22.81 0.51
CA MET A 1 -10.41 -21.71 -0.49
C MET A 1 -11.79 -21.57 -1.16
N SER A 2 -12.85 -22.26 -0.71
CA SER A 2 -14.13 -22.35 -1.46
C SER A 2 -15.22 -21.32 -1.13
N ASN A 3 -15.08 -20.50 -0.07
CA ASN A 3 -16.18 -19.62 0.37
C ASN A 3 -15.91 -18.11 0.17
N GLU A 4 -14.65 -17.69 0.02
CA GLU A 4 -14.30 -16.26 -0.17
C GLU A 4 -14.50 -15.81 -1.62
N ALA A 5 -14.22 -16.69 -2.58
CA ALA A 5 -14.31 -16.41 -4.01
C ALA A 5 -15.73 -15.95 -4.41
N THR A 6 -16.75 -16.53 -3.79
CA THR A 6 -18.17 -16.24 -4.03
C THR A 6 -18.69 -15.05 -3.23
N LEU A 7 -17.92 -14.51 -2.28
CA LEU A 7 -18.32 -13.30 -1.57
C LEU A 7 -18.28 -12.10 -2.52
N THR A 8 -19.24 -11.20 -2.36
CA THR A 8 -19.12 -9.85 -2.93
C THR A 8 -17.92 -9.13 -2.32
N LEU A 9 -17.35 -8.17 -3.06
CA LEU A 9 -16.27 -7.32 -2.55
C LEU A 9 -16.67 -6.60 -1.27
N ARG A 10 -17.95 -6.22 -1.13
CA ARG A 10 -18.49 -5.67 0.12
C ARG A 10 -18.30 -6.63 1.30
N GLN A 11 -18.82 -7.85 1.17
CA GLN A 11 -18.77 -8.86 2.23
C GLN A 11 -17.33 -9.28 2.53
N ALA A 12 -16.50 -9.45 1.50
CA ALA A 12 -15.10 -9.80 1.68
C ALA A 12 -14.31 -8.69 2.38
N ARG A 13 -14.59 -7.41 2.07
CA ARG A 13 -14.01 -6.25 2.75
C ARG A 13 -14.48 -6.14 4.21
N GLU A 14 -15.77 -6.35 4.48
CA GLU A 14 -16.30 -6.35 5.86
C GLU A 14 -15.61 -7.43 6.70
N ARG A 15 -15.51 -8.64 6.15
CA ARG A 15 -14.76 -9.72 6.79
C ARG A 15 -13.28 -9.36 7.01
N TYR A 16 -12.64 -8.73 6.03
CA TYR A 16 -11.27 -8.22 6.17
C TYR A 16 -11.14 -7.20 7.31
N PHE A 17 -12.10 -6.28 7.46
CA PHE A 17 -12.09 -5.34 8.58
C PHE A 17 -12.23 -6.03 9.94
N ASP A 18 -13.12 -7.02 10.03
CA ASP A 18 -13.33 -7.79 11.26
C ASP A 18 -12.07 -8.58 11.64
N GLU A 19 -11.43 -9.25 10.67
CA GLU A 19 -10.22 -10.05 10.89
C GLU A 19 -9.01 -9.19 11.31
N ASN A 20 -8.98 -7.91 10.94
CA ASN A 20 -7.89 -6.97 11.25
C ASN A 20 -8.21 -5.98 12.37
N GLY A 21 -9.42 -6.02 12.94
CA GLY A 21 -9.83 -5.13 14.02
C GLY A 21 -9.98 -3.66 13.61
N PHE A 22 -10.34 -3.38 12.34
CA PHE A 22 -10.47 -2.01 11.82
C PHE A 22 -11.81 -1.34 12.12
N GLY A 23 -12.68 -1.97 12.92
CA GLY A 23 -13.99 -1.44 13.26
C GLY A 23 -15.00 -1.52 12.11
N GLN A 24 -16.27 -1.22 12.40
CA GLN A 24 -17.31 -1.25 11.37
C GLN A 24 -17.04 -0.19 10.29
N GLY A 25 -17.00 -0.63 9.03
CA GLY A 25 -16.76 0.26 7.90
C GLY A 25 -15.30 0.73 7.75
N GLY A 26 -14.34 0.14 8.47
CA GLY A 26 -12.91 0.43 8.31
C GLY A 26 -12.52 1.83 8.78
N ASN A 27 -13.33 2.44 9.66
CA ASN A 27 -13.12 3.78 10.21
C ASN A 27 -12.99 4.90 9.15
N TYR A 28 -13.57 4.71 7.97
CA TYR A 28 -13.50 5.70 6.88
C TYR A 28 -14.14 7.05 7.23
N ASP A 29 -15.12 7.06 8.13
CA ASP A 29 -15.84 8.27 8.55
C ASP A 29 -15.19 8.96 9.76
N GLU A 30 -14.12 8.39 10.32
CA GLU A 30 -13.38 9.02 11.41
C GLU A 30 -12.62 10.25 10.91
N ARG A 31 -12.67 11.35 11.66
CA ARG A 31 -11.96 12.60 11.31
C ARG A 31 -10.46 12.53 11.54
N TRP A 32 -10.02 11.66 12.45
CA TRP A 32 -8.64 11.51 12.86
C TRP A 32 -8.28 10.04 12.87
N VAL A 33 -7.11 9.72 12.33
CA VAL A 33 -6.59 8.35 12.32
C VAL A 33 -5.41 8.30 13.25
N ARG A 34 -5.38 7.23 14.06
CA ARG A 34 -4.24 6.88 14.89
C ARG A 34 -3.31 5.96 14.10
N VAL A 35 -2.04 6.30 14.05
CA VAL A 35 -0.96 5.43 13.60
C VAL A 35 0.08 5.35 14.69
N ASP A 36 0.39 4.13 15.12
CA ASP A 36 1.42 3.88 16.11
C ASP A 36 2.78 3.78 15.41
N VAL A 37 3.69 4.73 15.69
CA VAL A 37 5.08 4.67 15.24
C VAL A 37 5.92 4.17 16.42
N GLY A 38 6.12 2.86 16.49
CA GLY A 38 6.67 2.21 17.68
C GLY A 38 5.74 2.41 18.89
N PRO A 39 6.24 2.82 20.07
CA PRO A 39 5.41 3.01 21.25
C PRO A 39 4.63 4.35 21.26
N VAL A 40 4.84 5.22 20.27
CA VAL A 40 4.27 6.57 20.25
C VAL A 40 3.05 6.62 19.33
N PRO A 41 1.84 6.91 19.85
CA PRO A 41 0.66 7.08 19.01
C PRO A 41 0.69 8.47 18.35
N PHE A 42 0.58 8.49 17.03
CA PHE A 42 0.41 9.72 16.25
C PHE A 42 -1.02 9.81 15.73
N TRP A 43 -1.61 10.99 15.83
CA TRP A 43 -2.93 11.28 15.27
C TRP A 43 -2.80 12.30 14.17
N PHE A 44 -3.40 12.03 13.01
CA PHE A 44 -3.45 12.99 11.91
C PHE A 44 -4.84 12.98 11.26
N PRO A 45 -5.24 14.08 10.61
CA PRO A 45 -6.56 14.19 10.02
C PRO A 45 -6.74 13.15 8.90
N ASN A 46 -7.90 12.49 8.89
CA ASN A 46 -8.29 11.56 7.83
C ASN A 46 -8.77 12.35 6.62
N SER A 47 -7.85 12.76 5.76
CA SER A 47 -8.19 13.56 4.59
C SER A 47 -9.07 12.76 3.60
N ALA A 48 -9.94 13.46 2.87
CA ALA A 48 -10.78 12.83 1.86
C ALA A 48 -9.95 12.08 0.79
N GLU A 49 -8.79 12.63 0.40
CA GLU A 49 -7.86 11.97 -0.54
C GLU A 49 -7.28 10.67 0.02
N ARG A 50 -6.95 10.64 1.33
CA ARG A 50 -6.49 9.42 1.98
C ARG A 50 -7.60 8.38 2.00
N VAL A 51 -8.81 8.74 2.43
CA VAL A 51 -9.96 7.83 2.46
C VAL A 51 -10.27 7.29 1.06
N ARG A 52 -10.20 8.14 0.04
CA ARG A 52 -10.39 7.76 -1.36
C ARG A 52 -9.39 6.69 -1.79
N ALA A 53 -8.11 6.86 -1.48
CA ALA A 53 -7.09 5.87 -1.79
C ALA A 53 -7.27 4.57 -0.97
N LEU A 54 -7.52 4.72 0.34
CA LEU A 54 -7.64 3.61 1.30
C LEU A 54 -8.76 2.64 0.93
N ARG A 55 -9.88 3.17 0.44
CA ARG A 55 -11.01 2.40 -0.08
C ARG A 55 -10.62 1.38 -1.14
N PHE A 56 -9.71 1.73 -2.04
CA PHE A 56 -9.22 0.82 -3.07
C PHE A 56 -8.13 -0.10 -2.52
N HIS A 57 -7.23 0.43 -1.71
CA HIS A 57 -6.16 -0.31 -1.06
C HIS A 57 -6.67 -1.51 -0.24
N ASP A 58 -7.71 -1.32 0.57
CA ASP A 58 -8.33 -2.41 1.34
C ASP A 58 -8.94 -3.49 0.44
N LEU A 59 -9.57 -3.09 -0.68
CA LEU A 59 -10.04 -4.04 -1.69
C LEU A 59 -8.88 -4.77 -2.38
N HIS A 60 -7.74 -4.10 -2.58
CA HIS A 60 -6.55 -4.73 -3.11
C HIS A 60 -5.99 -5.79 -2.16
N HIS A 61 -6.05 -5.61 -0.84
CA HIS A 61 -5.69 -6.67 0.11
C HIS A 61 -6.56 -7.92 -0.09
N VAL A 62 -7.87 -7.73 -0.15
CA VAL A 62 -8.83 -8.82 -0.42
C VAL A 62 -8.49 -9.52 -1.75
N LEU A 63 -8.24 -8.77 -2.81
CA LEU A 63 -8.01 -9.33 -4.14
C LEU A 63 -6.65 -10.01 -4.29
N THR A 64 -5.60 -9.45 -3.68
CA THR A 64 -4.22 -9.93 -3.81
C THR A 64 -3.89 -11.05 -2.85
N GLY A 65 -4.55 -11.07 -1.68
CA GLY A 65 -4.22 -11.94 -0.55
C GLY A 65 -2.98 -11.51 0.23
N TYR A 66 -2.40 -10.32 -0.04
CA TYR A 66 -1.34 -9.79 0.79
C TYR A 66 -1.88 -9.44 2.17
N ARG A 67 -1.14 -9.83 3.21
CA ARG A 67 -1.52 -9.60 4.60
C ARG A 67 -1.33 -8.12 4.97
N THR A 68 -1.97 -7.72 6.06
CA THR A 68 -1.85 -6.38 6.70
C THR A 68 -0.67 -6.32 7.68
N ASP A 69 0.29 -7.24 7.57
CA ASP A 69 1.53 -7.19 8.33
C ASP A 69 2.60 -6.43 7.56
N PHE A 70 3.67 -6.03 8.25
CA PHE A 70 4.73 -5.22 7.63
C PHE A 70 5.22 -5.78 6.28
N PRO A 71 5.49 -7.09 6.13
CA PRO A 71 5.84 -7.63 4.81
C PRO A 71 4.73 -7.55 3.77
N GLY A 72 3.48 -7.87 4.13
CA GLY A 72 2.36 -7.81 3.20
C GLY A 72 2.04 -6.38 2.74
N GLU A 73 2.17 -5.39 3.63
CA GLU A 73 2.09 -3.96 3.31
C GLU A 73 3.16 -3.53 2.30
N CYS A 74 4.40 -4.04 2.46
CA CYS A 74 5.45 -3.75 1.49
C CYS A 74 5.19 -4.44 0.14
N GLU A 75 4.64 -5.66 0.14
CA GLU A 75 4.27 -6.38 -1.09
C GLU A 75 3.15 -5.69 -1.86
N ILE A 76 2.06 -5.32 -1.19
CA ILE A 76 0.94 -4.63 -1.83
C ILE A 76 1.36 -3.25 -2.34
N SER A 77 2.21 -2.54 -1.59
CA SER A 77 2.81 -1.27 -2.03
C SER A 77 3.52 -1.43 -3.38
N ALA A 78 4.36 -2.46 -3.50
CA ALA A 78 5.09 -2.72 -4.75
C ALA A 78 4.17 -3.14 -5.90
N TRP A 79 3.13 -3.93 -5.61
CA TRP A 79 2.11 -4.33 -6.58
C TRP A 79 1.30 -3.11 -7.09
N GLU A 80 0.92 -2.19 -6.21
CA GLU A 80 0.19 -0.98 -6.54
C GLU A 80 1.04 0.03 -7.32
N VAL A 81 2.32 0.23 -6.96
CA VAL A 81 3.27 1.05 -7.75
C VAL A 81 3.39 0.50 -9.17
N ALA A 82 3.52 -0.82 -9.31
CA ALA A 82 3.67 -1.46 -10.62
C ALA A 82 2.40 -1.32 -11.50
N GLY A 83 1.21 -1.49 -10.91
CA GLY A 83 -0.07 -1.29 -11.60
C GLY A 83 -0.43 0.20 -11.83
N GLY A 84 0.23 1.10 -11.10
CA GLY A 84 0.03 2.54 -11.11
C GLY A 84 -1.12 3.02 -10.22
N CYS A 85 -0.93 4.14 -9.53
CA CYS A 85 -1.92 4.70 -8.59
C CYS A 85 -2.75 5.87 -9.17
N THR A 86 -2.73 6.06 -10.49
CA THR A 86 -3.42 7.16 -11.19
C THR A 86 -3.17 8.53 -10.55
N ASP A 87 -4.24 9.25 -10.22
CA ASP A 87 -4.31 10.55 -9.57
C ASP A 87 -4.37 10.46 -8.02
N HIS A 88 -4.31 9.25 -7.44
CA HIS A 88 -4.25 9.05 -5.99
C HIS A 88 -2.83 9.32 -5.48
N TRP A 89 -2.47 10.59 -5.33
CA TRP A 89 -1.13 11.01 -4.91
C TRP A 89 -0.74 10.46 -3.53
N VAL A 90 -1.71 10.31 -2.61
CA VAL A 90 -1.48 9.71 -1.29
C VAL A 90 -1.06 8.24 -1.44
N ALA A 91 -1.69 7.50 -2.34
CA ALA A 91 -1.29 6.12 -2.65
C ALA A 91 0.13 6.07 -3.22
N TRP A 92 0.47 6.97 -4.15
CA TRP A 92 1.85 7.05 -4.66
C TRP A 92 2.87 7.27 -3.54
N LEU A 93 2.62 8.21 -2.64
CA LEU A 93 3.51 8.51 -1.53
C LEU A 93 3.69 7.29 -0.61
N LEU A 94 2.58 6.73 -0.12
CA LEU A 94 2.60 5.62 0.83
C LEU A 94 3.20 4.35 0.22
N ASN A 95 2.83 4.01 -1.01
CA ASN A 95 3.31 2.80 -1.67
C ASN A 95 4.78 2.91 -2.07
N LEU A 96 5.27 4.10 -2.46
CA LEU A 96 6.70 4.27 -2.71
C LEU A 96 7.52 4.16 -1.42
N SER A 97 7.02 4.68 -0.30
CA SER A 97 7.64 4.47 1.01
C SER A 97 7.64 3.00 1.43
N GLY A 98 6.50 2.31 1.32
CA GLY A 98 6.38 0.88 1.64
C GLY A 98 7.26 0.00 0.75
N MET A 99 7.28 0.25 -0.56
CA MET A 99 8.19 -0.42 -1.50
C MET A 99 9.66 -0.17 -1.15
N GLY A 100 10.03 1.07 -0.79
CA GLY A 100 11.38 1.44 -0.40
C GLY A 100 11.87 0.70 0.83
N LEU A 101 11.06 0.66 1.90
CA LEU A 101 11.35 -0.15 3.08
C LEU A 101 11.44 -1.64 2.74
N GLY A 102 10.49 -2.15 1.94
CA GLY A 102 10.50 -3.53 1.48
C GLY A 102 11.77 -3.90 0.70
N LEU A 103 12.33 -3.00 -0.11
CA LEU A 103 13.58 -3.24 -0.85
C LEU A 103 14.79 -3.44 0.08
N LEU A 104 14.79 -2.76 1.23
CA LEU A 104 15.87 -2.88 2.22
C LEU A 104 15.81 -4.21 2.98
N PHE A 105 14.60 -4.66 3.34
CA PHE A 105 14.43 -5.83 4.22
C PHE A 105 14.05 -7.13 3.49
N MET A 106 13.34 -7.05 2.36
CA MET A 106 12.76 -8.21 1.67
C MET A 106 12.72 -8.08 0.14
N PRO A 107 13.84 -7.74 -0.53
CA PRO A 107 13.87 -7.36 -1.94
C PRO A 107 13.30 -8.42 -2.89
N ARG A 108 13.44 -9.71 -2.56
CA ARG A 108 12.90 -10.81 -3.37
C ARG A 108 11.37 -10.84 -3.36
N ARG A 109 10.74 -10.52 -2.23
CA ARG A 109 9.26 -10.45 -2.12
C ARG A 109 8.74 -9.26 -2.91
N ILE A 110 9.41 -8.11 -2.76
CA ILE A 110 9.09 -6.88 -3.50
C ILE A 110 9.20 -7.07 -5.01
N ALA A 111 10.29 -7.67 -5.50
CA ALA A 111 10.44 -7.94 -6.92
C ALA A 111 9.34 -8.86 -7.48
N ARG A 112 8.90 -9.87 -6.71
CA ARG A 112 7.78 -10.75 -7.11
C ARG A 112 6.44 -10.01 -7.11
N ALA A 113 6.16 -9.22 -6.09
CA ALA A 113 4.92 -8.47 -5.99
C ALA A 113 4.81 -7.39 -7.07
N PHE A 114 5.91 -6.68 -7.31
CA PHE A 114 6.03 -5.72 -8.41
C PHE A 114 5.82 -6.40 -9.77
N GLN A 115 6.48 -7.54 -10.01
CA GLN A 115 6.29 -8.31 -11.24
C GLN A 115 4.84 -8.75 -11.42
N ARG A 116 4.18 -9.23 -10.36
CA ARG A 116 2.74 -9.52 -10.40
C ARG A 116 1.96 -8.27 -10.80
N GLY A 117 2.25 -7.11 -10.20
CA GLY A 117 1.56 -5.85 -10.47
C GLY A 117 1.71 -5.35 -11.91
N LEU A 118 2.88 -5.52 -12.53
CA LEU A 118 3.12 -5.16 -13.94
C LEU A 118 2.24 -5.94 -14.92
N HIS A 119 1.84 -7.16 -14.55
CA HIS A 119 1.09 -8.08 -15.41
C HIS A 119 -0.37 -8.25 -14.98
N THR A 120 -0.83 -7.44 -14.03
CA THR A 120 -2.22 -7.40 -13.56
C THR A 120 -2.76 -5.97 -13.63
N ARG A 121 -4.06 -5.80 -13.44
CA ARG A 121 -4.68 -4.48 -13.24
C ARG A 121 -5.02 -4.27 -11.76
N ASN A 122 -5.20 -3.01 -11.37
CA ASN A 122 -5.71 -2.63 -10.05
C ASN A 122 -6.99 -1.78 -10.20
N LEU A 123 -7.59 -1.42 -9.07
CA LEU A 123 -8.87 -0.71 -9.00
C LEU A 123 -8.75 0.82 -8.99
N TYR A 124 -7.55 1.41 -9.02
CA TYR A 124 -7.41 2.87 -8.92
C TYR A 124 -8.08 3.66 -10.06
N ARG A 125 -8.33 3.01 -11.20
CA ARG A 125 -9.10 3.56 -12.34
C ARG A 125 -10.60 3.29 -12.27
N ALA A 126 -11.05 2.47 -11.33
CA ALA A 126 -12.45 2.11 -11.19
C ALA A 126 -13.23 3.21 -10.45
N GLU A 127 -14.53 3.27 -10.69
CA GLU A 127 -15.44 4.05 -9.87
C GLU A 127 -15.75 3.28 -8.58
N TYR A 128 -15.56 3.92 -7.43
CA TYR A 128 -15.91 3.32 -6.15
C TYR A 128 -17.40 3.49 -5.88
N GLY A 129 -18.10 2.39 -5.64
CA GLY A 129 -19.53 2.43 -5.33
C GLY A 129 -20.16 1.04 -5.29
N ASP A 130 -21.48 1.01 -5.14
CA ASP A 130 -22.24 -0.23 -4.96
C ASP A 130 -22.10 -1.20 -6.15
N ALA A 131 -21.97 -0.67 -7.37
CA ALA A 131 -21.74 -1.48 -8.56
C ALA A 131 -20.41 -2.24 -8.51
N LEU A 132 -19.33 -1.60 -7.99
CA LEU A 132 -18.05 -2.27 -7.78
C LEU A 132 -18.14 -3.25 -6.61
N LEU A 133 -18.68 -2.78 -5.48
CA LEU A 133 -18.75 -3.56 -4.23
C LEU A 133 -19.68 -4.78 -4.32
N GLY A 134 -20.64 -4.78 -5.24
CA GLY A 134 -21.55 -5.90 -5.50
C GLY A 134 -20.95 -7.02 -6.36
N ARG A 135 -19.78 -6.81 -6.99
CA ARG A 135 -19.11 -7.88 -7.75
C ARG A 135 -18.44 -8.88 -6.81
N THR A 136 -18.33 -10.13 -7.23
CA THR A 136 -17.66 -11.15 -6.44
C THR A 136 -16.14 -11.04 -6.50
N VAL A 137 -15.46 -11.59 -5.50
CA VAL A 137 -13.99 -11.67 -5.46
C VAL A 137 -13.45 -12.42 -6.68
N GLU A 138 -14.08 -13.53 -7.06
CA GLU A 138 -13.69 -14.33 -8.23
C GLU A 138 -13.80 -13.53 -9.54
N GLU A 139 -14.96 -12.92 -9.80
CA GLU A 139 -15.17 -12.10 -11.01
C GLU A 139 -14.12 -11.00 -11.11
N MET A 140 -13.80 -10.36 -9.98
CA MET A 140 -12.84 -9.27 -9.93
C MET A 140 -11.39 -9.74 -10.06
N ARG A 141 -11.01 -10.89 -9.46
CA ARG A 141 -9.70 -11.50 -9.69
C ARG A 141 -9.51 -11.84 -11.18
N SER A 142 -10.51 -12.42 -11.82
CA SER A 142 -10.49 -12.69 -13.27
C SER A 142 -10.39 -11.40 -14.10
N ALA A 143 -11.21 -10.40 -13.81
CA ALA A 143 -11.22 -9.13 -14.55
C ALA A 143 -9.88 -8.36 -14.46
N LEU A 144 -9.18 -8.50 -13.34
CA LEU A 144 -7.88 -7.89 -13.10
C LEU A 144 -6.69 -8.74 -13.58
N GLY A 145 -6.94 -9.96 -14.07
CA GLY A 145 -5.91 -10.88 -14.56
C GLY A 145 -5.16 -11.60 -13.44
N MET A 146 -5.73 -11.67 -12.24
CA MET A 146 -5.09 -12.24 -11.05
C MET A 146 -4.99 -13.77 -11.07
N ASP A 147 -5.78 -14.42 -11.92
CA ASP A 147 -5.80 -15.89 -12.08
C ASP A 147 -4.70 -16.40 -13.03
N THR A 148 -4.01 -15.48 -13.72
CA THR A 148 -2.93 -15.84 -14.64
C THR A 148 -1.62 -16.01 -13.86
N PRO A 149 -0.86 -17.09 -14.08
CA PRO A 149 0.46 -17.24 -13.48
C PRO A 149 1.39 -16.07 -13.80
N VAL A 150 2.11 -15.59 -12.80
CA VAL A 150 3.08 -14.50 -12.97
C VAL A 150 4.20 -14.95 -13.92
N ARG A 151 4.34 -14.23 -15.03
CA ARG A 151 5.36 -14.52 -16.05
C ARG A 151 6.75 -14.11 -15.56
N ALA A 152 7.77 -14.79 -16.08
CA ALA A 152 9.16 -14.42 -15.82
C ALA A 152 9.45 -12.98 -16.31
N PRO A 153 10.26 -12.20 -15.56
CA PRO A 153 10.51 -10.79 -15.88
C PRO A 153 11.30 -10.61 -17.17
N THR A 154 10.73 -9.81 -18.08
CA THR A 154 11.42 -9.35 -19.29
C THR A 154 12.52 -8.34 -18.97
N ARG A 155 13.36 -7.99 -19.96
CA ARG A 155 14.34 -6.89 -19.79
C ARG A 155 13.65 -5.56 -19.47
N LYS A 156 12.50 -5.30 -20.11
CA LYS A 156 11.69 -4.10 -19.85
C LYS A 156 11.19 -4.10 -18.41
N ASP A 157 10.65 -5.22 -17.94
CA ASP A 157 10.13 -5.36 -16.56
C ASP A 157 11.23 -5.05 -15.54
N ARG A 158 12.45 -5.56 -15.77
CA ARG A 158 13.61 -5.29 -14.91
C ARG A 158 14.01 -3.82 -14.90
N LEU A 159 14.02 -3.16 -16.05
CA LEU A 159 14.32 -1.74 -16.15
C LEU A 159 13.24 -0.89 -15.46
N THR A 160 11.97 -1.23 -15.65
CA THR A 160 10.84 -0.57 -14.96
C THR A 160 10.95 -0.76 -13.46
N PHE A 161 11.24 -1.97 -12.98
CA PHE A 161 11.46 -2.26 -11.57
C PHE A 161 12.65 -1.48 -11.00
N ALA A 162 13.77 -1.41 -11.73
CA ALA A 162 14.95 -0.65 -11.30
C ALA A 162 14.67 0.84 -11.18
N GLY A 163 13.95 1.43 -12.16
CA GLY A 163 13.56 2.83 -12.13
C GLY A 163 12.67 3.16 -10.93
N TRP A 164 11.64 2.35 -10.68
CA TRP A 164 10.77 2.54 -9.52
C TRP A 164 11.47 2.26 -8.19
N SER A 165 12.41 1.32 -8.16
CA SER A 165 13.24 1.06 -6.97
C SER A 165 14.12 2.27 -6.64
N ALA A 166 14.72 2.91 -7.65
CA ALA A 166 15.49 4.13 -7.46
C ALA A 166 14.61 5.27 -6.91
N ALA A 167 13.41 5.45 -7.46
CA ALA A 167 12.46 6.45 -6.97
C ALA A 167 12.01 6.18 -5.51
N ALA A 168 11.68 4.94 -5.19
CA ALA A 168 11.27 4.52 -3.84
C ALA A 168 12.38 4.70 -2.80
N LEU A 169 13.62 4.33 -3.14
CA LEU A 169 14.78 4.50 -2.26
C LEU A 169 15.14 5.98 -2.08
N LEU A 170 15.06 6.79 -3.15
CA LEU A 170 15.28 8.23 -3.06
C LEU A 170 14.25 8.91 -2.15
N LEU A 171 12.97 8.60 -2.32
CA LEU A 171 11.90 9.11 -1.46
C LEU A 171 12.13 8.71 0.01
N SER A 172 12.51 7.44 0.24
CA SER A 172 12.80 6.93 1.60
C SER A 172 13.97 7.67 2.23
N ALA A 173 15.05 7.92 1.47
CA ALA A 173 16.21 8.67 1.94
C ALA A 173 15.86 10.14 2.26
N VAL A 174 15.11 10.82 1.39
CA VAL A 174 14.64 12.19 1.62
C VAL A 174 13.78 12.25 2.88
N SER A 175 12.85 11.30 3.04
CA SER A 175 11.99 11.22 4.23
C SER A 175 12.79 11.01 5.50
N ALA A 176 13.77 10.10 5.49
CA ALA A 176 14.66 9.86 6.63
C ALA A 176 15.47 11.10 7.01
N VAL A 177 16.05 11.81 6.03
CA VAL A 177 16.78 13.06 6.27
C VAL A 177 15.86 14.12 6.85
N ALA A 178 14.66 14.31 6.29
CA ALA A 178 13.69 15.28 6.77
C ALA A 178 13.25 15.00 8.21
N SER A 179 13.07 13.72 8.59
CA SER A 179 12.71 13.34 9.96
C SER A 179 13.88 13.45 10.96
N LEU A 180 15.12 13.17 10.54
CA LEU A 180 16.29 13.16 11.44
C LEU A 180 16.98 14.53 11.59
N ALA A 181 16.90 15.39 10.57
CA ALA A 181 17.59 16.68 10.57
C ALA A 181 17.21 17.60 11.75
N PRO A 182 15.93 17.75 12.14
CA PRO A 182 15.55 18.58 13.29
C PRO A 182 16.15 18.06 14.60
N VAL A 183 16.18 16.74 14.80
CA VAL A 183 16.76 16.11 15.98
C VAL A 183 18.27 16.33 16.03
N ALA A 184 18.95 16.13 14.90
CA ALA A 184 20.39 16.36 14.78
C ALA A 184 20.77 17.83 15.02
N LEU A 185 20.00 18.77 14.48
CA LEU A 185 20.19 20.21 14.68
C LEU A 185 19.95 20.61 16.15
N ALA A 186 18.91 20.08 16.79
CA ALA A 186 18.65 20.33 18.20
C ALA A 186 19.76 19.78 19.10
N ALA A 187 20.24 18.56 18.83
CA ALA A 187 21.36 17.96 19.55
C ALA A 187 22.66 18.76 19.35
N TRP A 188 22.94 19.20 18.12
CA TRP A 188 24.08 20.06 17.81
C TRP A 188 24.01 21.40 18.56
N ALA A 189 22.86 22.08 18.50
CA ALA A 189 22.65 23.34 19.19
C ALA A 189 22.81 23.20 20.71
N LEU A 190 22.30 22.12 21.31
CA LEU A 190 22.46 21.83 22.73
C LEU A 190 23.93 21.63 23.11
N VAL A 191 24.69 20.85 22.33
CA VAL A 191 26.13 20.61 22.56
C VAL A 191 26.93 21.91 22.46
N HIS A 192 26.57 22.80 21.55
CA HIS A 192 27.25 24.09 21.36
C HIS A 192 26.82 25.17 22.35
N TRP A 193 25.61 25.10 22.90
CA TRP A 193 25.14 26.02 23.95
C TRP A 193 25.71 25.69 25.33
N LEU A 194 26.10 24.42 25.56
CA LEU A 194 26.71 23.93 26.80
C LEU A 194 28.25 24.09 26.84
N ARG A 195 28.88 24.62 25.78
CA ARG A 195 30.31 24.92 25.70
C ARG A 195 30.55 26.42 25.83
#